data_AF-A0AAV2CKM6-F1
#
_entry.id   AF-A0AAV2CKM6-F1
#
_cell.length_a   1.000
_cell.length_b   1.000
_cell.length_c   1.000
_cell.angle_alpha   90.00
_cell.angle_beta   90.00
_cell.angle_gamma   90.00
#
_symmetry.space_group_name_H-M   'P 1'
#
loop_
_entity.id
_entity.type
_entity.pdbx_description
1 polymer ?
#
loop_
_entity_poly.entity_id
_entity_poly.type
_entity_poly.pdbx_seq_one_letter_code
_entity_poly.pdbx_strand_id
1 'polypeptide(L)'
;MEGIEQWKSEVEQFIQQGIEYIRQIPPVQLYSAAAVLVFTALFFILVSLFRRPKSNTVVLTGLSGSGKTILFYQLRDGSSHQGTVTSMEPNEGTCILHSEASKERKVKPVHIVDVPGHPRLRPKLDEFLPEAAGIVFVVDALEFLPNLRGVSEYLYDILTKASVVKKKVPVLICCNKTEKVTAHTKDFICKQLEKEIDKLRTSRSAVSDADVANDHTLGIPGKAFSFSQCTNKVSIGEASGLTSKIADVEQFIRDNVKP
;
A
#
# COMPACT_ATOMS: atom_id res chain seq x y z
N MET A 1 -46.70 -25.13 2.50
CA MET A 1 -46.79 -25.12 1.03
C MET A 1 -47.72 -24.01 0.54
N GLU A 2 -48.83 -23.74 1.24
CA GLU A 2 -49.82 -22.69 0.88
C GLU A 2 -49.26 -21.26 0.78
N GLY A 3 -48.35 -20.84 1.68
CA GLY A 3 -47.80 -19.48 1.64
C GLY A 3 -46.94 -19.15 0.40
N ILE A 4 -46.39 -20.17 -0.28
CA ILE A 4 -45.61 -19.98 -1.52
C ILE A 4 -46.54 -19.82 -2.72
N GLU A 5 -47.70 -20.52 -2.72
CA GLU A 5 -48.69 -20.39 -3.79
C GLU A 5 -49.43 -19.05 -3.73
N GLN A 6 -49.69 -18.56 -2.52
CA GLN A 6 -50.32 -17.25 -2.30
C GLN A 6 -49.38 -16.09 -2.71
N TRP A 7 -48.09 -16.21 -2.42
CA TRP A 7 -47.09 -15.24 -2.89
C TRP A 7 -46.95 -15.24 -4.41
N LYS A 8 -47.03 -16.41 -5.06
CA LYS A 8 -47.01 -16.51 -6.52
C LYS A 8 -48.21 -15.82 -7.16
N SER A 9 -49.41 -16.01 -6.63
CA SER A 9 -50.62 -15.41 -7.19
C SER A 9 -50.65 -13.89 -7.02
N GLU A 10 -50.17 -13.37 -5.89
CA GLU A 10 -49.99 -11.91 -5.69
C GLU A 10 -48.99 -11.34 -6.70
N VAL A 11 -47.85 -12.01 -6.90
CA VAL A 11 -46.85 -11.59 -7.90
C VAL A 11 -47.41 -11.59 -9.32
N GLU A 12 -48.18 -12.61 -9.70
CA GLU A 12 -48.84 -12.67 -11.01
C GLU A 12 -49.83 -11.52 -11.21
N GLN A 13 -50.63 -11.18 -10.19
CA GLN A 13 -51.55 -10.05 -10.24
C GLN A 13 -50.81 -8.70 -10.38
N PHE A 14 -49.73 -8.50 -9.64
CA PHE A 14 -48.89 -7.29 -9.76
C PHE A 14 -48.25 -7.18 -11.16
N ILE A 15 -47.79 -8.30 -11.72
CA ILE A 15 -47.20 -8.33 -13.07
C ILE A 15 -48.27 -7.99 -14.12
N GLN A 16 -49.47 -8.57 -14.01
CA GLN A 16 -50.56 -8.28 -14.95
C GLN A 16 -51.01 -6.81 -14.88
N GLN A 17 -51.18 -6.26 -13.68
CA GLN A 17 -51.50 -4.84 -13.48
C GLN A 17 -50.40 -3.93 -14.05
N GLY A 18 -49.13 -4.29 -13.88
CA GLY A 18 -48.00 -3.56 -14.44
C GLY A 18 -47.99 -3.58 -15.98
N ILE A 19 -48.27 -4.71 -16.61
CA ILE A 19 -48.32 -4.86 -18.08
C ILE A 19 -49.47 -4.02 -18.65
N GLU A 20 -50.64 -4.03 -18.01
CA GLU A 20 -51.80 -3.27 -18.46
C GLU A 20 -51.57 -1.75 -18.36
N TYR A 21 -50.90 -1.30 -17.29
CA TYR A 21 -50.47 0.09 -17.13
C TYR A 21 -49.44 0.52 -18.19
N ILE A 22 -48.45 -0.33 -18.48
CA ILE A 22 -47.44 -0.10 -19.53
C ILE A 22 -48.08 0.05 -20.92
N ARG A 23 -49.19 -0.67 -21.18
CA ARG A 23 -49.92 -0.63 -22.45
C ARG A 23 -50.69 0.67 -22.68
N GLN A 24 -51.06 1.39 -21.62
CA GLN A 24 -51.76 2.68 -21.69
C GLN A 24 -50.82 3.87 -21.95
N ILE A 25 -49.50 3.68 -21.79
CA ILE A 25 -48.48 4.71 -21.99
C ILE A 25 -48.17 4.82 -23.49
N PRO A 26 -48.08 6.04 -24.07
CA PRO A 26 -47.72 6.20 -25.47
C PRO A 26 -46.34 5.60 -25.77
N PRO A 27 -46.18 4.89 -26.91
CA PRO A 27 -44.99 4.07 -27.20
C PRO A 27 -43.69 4.89 -27.21
N VAL A 28 -43.76 6.17 -27.60
CA VAL A 28 -42.60 7.08 -27.62
C VAL A 28 -42.03 7.31 -26.21
N GLN A 29 -42.89 7.47 -25.20
CA GLN A 29 -42.45 7.64 -23.82
C GLN A 29 -41.81 6.36 -23.28
N LEU A 30 -42.37 5.19 -23.64
CA LEU A 30 -41.81 3.89 -23.26
C LEU A 30 -40.40 3.68 -23.84
N TYR A 31 -40.22 3.97 -25.13
CA TYR A 31 -38.90 3.86 -25.78
C TYR A 31 -37.89 4.84 -25.17
N SER A 32 -38.29 6.08 -24.86
CA SER A 32 -37.42 7.05 -24.21
C SER A 32 -37.00 6.61 -22.80
N ALA A 33 -37.93 6.08 -22.00
CA ALA A 33 -37.65 5.60 -20.65
C ALA A 33 -36.71 4.37 -20.69
N ALA A 34 -36.97 3.43 -21.60
CA ALA A 34 -36.11 2.27 -21.81
C ALA A 34 -34.69 2.68 -22.25
N ALA A 35 -34.58 3.65 -23.18
CA ALA A 35 -33.28 4.15 -23.64
C ALA A 35 -32.48 4.81 -22.50
N VAL A 36 -33.12 5.63 -21.65
CA VAL A 36 -32.49 6.25 -20.48
C VAL A 36 -32.03 5.19 -19.47
N LEU A 37 -32.85 4.16 -19.23
CA LEU A 37 -32.52 3.09 -18.30
C LEU A 37 -31.34 2.24 -18.81
N VAL A 38 -31.31 1.93 -20.10
CA VAL A 38 -30.19 1.20 -20.73
C VAL A 38 -28.91 2.05 -20.70
N PHE A 39 -29.00 3.34 -21.03
CA PHE A 39 -27.83 4.23 -21.03
C PHE A 39 -27.26 4.42 -19.62
N THR A 40 -28.12 4.59 -18.61
CA THR A 40 -27.68 4.70 -17.21
C THR A 40 -27.08 3.40 -16.71
N ALA A 41 -27.68 2.24 -17.02
CA ALA A 41 -27.13 0.93 -16.67
C ALA A 41 -25.75 0.71 -17.33
N LEU A 42 -25.62 1.00 -18.62
CA LEU A 42 -24.34 0.93 -19.34
C LEU A 42 -23.30 1.87 -18.74
N PHE A 43 -23.68 3.11 -18.41
CA PHE A 43 -22.79 4.07 -17.76
C PHE A 43 -22.30 3.55 -16.41
N PHE A 44 -23.18 3.02 -15.56
CA PHE A 44 -22.79 2.42 -14.27
C PHE A 44 -21.90 1.19 -14.44
N ILE A 45 -22.16 0.34 -15.44
CA ILE A 45 -21.33 -0.84 -15.73
C ILE A 45 -19.95 -0.40 -16.22
N LEU A 46 -19.87 0.56 -17.15
CA LEU A 46 -18.62 1.15 -17.64
C LEU A 46 -17.83 1.76 -16.47
N VAL A 47 -18.46 2.61 -15.67
CA VAL A 47 -17.82 3.21 -14.48
C VAL A 47 -17.35 2.13 -13.51
N SER A 48 -18.12 1.06 -13.30
CA SER A 48 -17.73 -0.06 -12.45
C SER A 48 -16.56 -0.85 -13.02
N LEU A 49 -16.49 -1.04 -14.34
CA LEU A 49 -15.36 -1.69 -15.02
C LEU A 49 -14.08 -0.84 -14.94
N PHE A 50 -14.21 0.48 -14.98
CA PHE A 50 -13.07 1.39 -14.81
C PHE A 50 -12.62 1.55 -13.36
N ARG A 51 -13.42 1.13 -12.37
CA ARG A 51 -13.01 1.13 -10.97
C ARG A 51 -12.05 -0.01 -10.70
N ARG A 52 -10.76 0.32 -10.57
CA ARG A 52 -9.73 -0.63 -10.14
C ARG A 52 -10.01 -1.11 -8.71
N PRO A 53 -9.87 -2.41 -8.42
CA PRO A 53 -9.96 -2.91 -7.06
C PRO A 53 -8.92 -2.22 -6.18
N LYS A 54 -9.32 -1.89 -4.95
CA LYS A 54 -8.37 -1.36 -3.95
C LYS A 54 -7.40 -2.48 -3.62
N SER A 55 -6.11 -2.19 -3.72
CA SER A 55 -5.07 -3.11 -3.30
C SER A 55 -5.02 -3.23 -1.79
N ASN A 56 -4.73 -4.43 -1.29
CA ASN A 56 -4.51 -4.72 0.13
C ASN A 56 -3.05 -5.12 0.41
N THR A 57 -2.14 -4.85 -0.53
CA THR A 57 -0.77 -5.34 -0.48
C THR A 57 0.16 -4.37 0.23
N VAL A 58 0.88 -4.83 1.25
CA VAL A 58 1.89 -4.06 1.97
C VAL A 58 3.25 -4.66 1.68
N VAL A 59 4.13 -3.83 1.12
CA VAL A 59 5.47 -4.28 0.69
C VAL A 59 6.51 -3.88 1.72
N LEU A 60 7.21 -4.86 2.28
CA LEU A 60 8.37 -4.68 3.15
C LEU A 60 9.63 -4.63 2.29
N THR A 61 10.39 -3.54 2.40
CA THR A 61 11.61 -3.35 1.63
C THR A 61 12.65 -2.56 2.43
N GLY A 62 13.90 -2.56 2.00
CA GLY A 62 15.02 -1.97 2.73
C GLY A 62 16.32 -2.77 2.51
N LEU A 63 17.43 -2.29 3.07
CA LEU A 63 18.73 -2.95 2.88
C LEU A 63 18.75 -4.38 3.45
N SER A 64 19.69 -5.19 2.98
CA SER A 64 19.98 -6.50 3.59
C SER A 64 20.37 -6.32 5.06
N GLY A 65 19.93 -7.22 5.93
CA GLY A 65 20.21 -7.15 7.37
C GLY A 65 19.31 -6.23 8.18
N SER A 66 18.42 -5.43 7.57
CA SER A 66 17.52 -4.52 8.33
C SER A 66 16.40 -5.22 9.11
N GLY A 67 16.18 -6.52 8.89
CA GLY A 67 15.20 -7.33 9.62
C GLY A 67 13.80 -7.42 8.98
N LYS A 68 13.70 -7.20 7.67
CA LYS A 68 12.44 -7.32 6.90
C LYS A 68 11.74 -8.67 7.10
N THR A 69 12.48 -9.77 6.96
CA THR A 69 11.95 -11.13 7.08
C THR A 69 11.51 -11.48 8.50
N ILE A 70 12.23 -10.99 9.52
CA ILE A 70 11.80 -11.10 10.92
C ILE A 70 10.47 -10.36 11.12
N LEU A 71 10.36 -9.14 10.58
CA LEU A 71 9.14 -8.35 10.66
C LEU A 71 7.96 -9.02 9.93
N PHE A 72 8.21 -9.66 8.77
CA PHE A 72 7.23 -10.44 8.03
C PHE A 72 6.64 -11.58 8.89
N TYR A 73 7.50 -12.42 9.48
CA TYR A 73 7.05 -13.49 10.36
C TYR A 73 6.39 -12.97 11.64
N GLN A 74 6.86 -11.85 12.18
CA GLN A 74 6.26 -11.23 13.35
C GLN A 74 4.83 -10.72 13.07
N LEU A 75 4.57 -10.16 11.88
CA LEU A 75 3.25 -9.71 11.45
C LEU A 75 2.30 -10.88 11.15
N ARG A 76 2.83 -11.96 10.57
CA ARG A 76 2.07 -13.14 10.15
C ARG A 76 1.75 -14.09 11.29
N ASP A 77 2.78 -14.47 12.04
CA ASP A 77 2.74 -15.58 13.00
C ASP A 77 2.87 -15.10 14.45
N GLY A 78 3.13 -13.80 14.68
CA GLY A 78 3.39 -13.27 16.02
C GLY A 78 4.73 -13.70 16.62
N SER A 79 5.60 -14.35 15.84
CA SER A 79 6.87 -14.90 16.29
C SER A 79 8.05 -14.48 15.40
N SER A 80 9.18 -14.23 16.04
CA SER A 80 10.35 -13.60 15.41
C SER A 80 11.25 -14.56 14.62
N HIS A 81 10.91 -15.86 14.56
CA HIS A 81 11.62 -16.93 13.83
C HIS A 81 13.14 -16.70 13.80
N GLN A 82 13.80 -16.89 14.96
CA GLN A 82 15.24 -16.63 15.09
C GLN A 82 16.06 -17.47 14.09
N GLY A 83 17.14 -16.87 13.55
CA GLY A 83 18.03 -17.55 12.60
C GLY A 83 17.68 -17.34 11.12
N THR A 84 16.93 -16.28 10.78
CA THR A 84 16.69 -15.93 9.37
C THR A 84 18.00 -15.68 8.61
N VAL A 85 18.06 -16.20 7.39
CA VAL A 85 19.15 -15.96 6.42
C VAL A 85 18.70 -14.95 5.36
N THR A 86 19.62 -14.55 4.49
CA THR A 86 19.31 -13.62 3.40
C THR A 86 18.29 -14.21 2.42
N SER A 87 17.11 -13.59 2.29
CA SER A 87 16.11 -13.97 1.30
C SER A 87 16.64 -13.82 -0.13
N MET A 88 16.51 -14.88 -0.94
CA MET A 88 16.85 -14.88 -2.37
C MET A 88 15.61 -14.68 -3.27
N GLU A 89 14.42 -14.98 -2.72
CA GLU A 89 13.13 -14.81 -3.36
C GLU A 89 12.19 -13.97 -2.48
N PRO A 90 11.22 -13.25 -3.07
CA PRO A 90 10.19 -12.56 -2.31
C PRO A 90 9.35 -13.56 -1.51
N ASN A 91 9.10 -13.25 -0.23
CA ASN A 91 8.15 -14.02 0.58
C ASN A 91 6.80 -13.34 0.55
N GLU A 92 5.76 -14.08 0.19
CA GLU A 92 4.39 -13.58 0.12
C GLU A 92 3.52 -14.29 1.17
N GLY A 93 2.63 -13.53 1.82
CA GLY A 93 1.74 -14.07 2.83
C GLY A 93 0.48 -13.25 2.93
N THR A 94 -0.67 -13.88 2.66
CA THR A 94 -1.97 -13.28 2.98
C THR A 94 -2.36 -13.71 4.38
N CYS A 95 -2.39 -12.77 5.33
CA CYS A 95 -2.75 -13.06 6.70
C CYS A 95 -3.65 -11.99 7.31
N ILE A 96 -4.40 -12.39 8.32
CA ILE A 96 -4.96 -11.46 9.29
C ILE A 96 -3.81 -11.09 10.22
N LEU A 97 -3.65 -9.80 10.54
CA LEU A 97 -2.63 -9.36 11.49
C LEU A 97 -2.79 -10.12 12.80
N HIS A 98 -1.71 -10.69 13.34
CA HIS A 98 -1.75 -11.52 14.55
C HIS A 98 -2.43 -10.80 15.73
N SER A 99 -2.23 -9.48 15.88
CA SER A 99 -2.90 -8.68 16.93
C SER A 99 -4.42 -8.58 16.80
N GLU A 100 -4.99 -9.00 15.68
CA GLU A 100 -6.42 -8.98 15.39
C GLU A 100 -7.05 -10.36 15.24
N ALA A 101 -6.24 -11.43 15.22
CA ALA A 101 -6.75 -12.80 15.21
C ALA A 101 -7.67 -13.10 16.41
N SER A 102 -7.51 -12.37 17.52
CA SER A 102 -8.32 -12.48 18.73
C SER A 102 -9.51 -11.53 18.82
N LYS A 103 -9.73 -10.64 17.83
CA LYS A 103 -10.82 -9.64 17.87
C LYS A 103 -11.98 -10.08 16.97
N GLU A 104 -13.21 -10.10 17.50
CA GLU A 104 -14.45 -10.51 16.80
C GLU A 104 -14.91 -9.59 15.65
N ARG A 105 -14.08 -8.64 15.19
CA ARG A 105 -14.44 -7.76 14.06
C ARG A 105 -14.12 -8.45 12.74
N LYS A 106 -14.90 -8.18 11.69
CA LYS A 106 -14.56 -8.58 10.31
C LYS A 106 -13.28 -7.85 9.89
N VAL A 107 -12.14 -8.51 10.02
CA VAL A 107 -10.84 -8.01 9.57
C VAL A 107 -10.61 -8.48 8.14
N LYS A 108 -10.26 -7.56 7.25
CA LYS A 108 -9.84 -7.92 5.89
C LYS A 108 -8.43 -8.52 5.94
N PRO A 109 -8.18 -9.62 5.22
CA PRO A 109 -6.84 -10.15 5.10
C PRO A 109 -5.94 -9.14 4.38
N VAL A 110 -4.72 -8.99 4.89
CA VAL A 110 -3.67 -8.14 4.34
C VAL A 110 -2.71 -9.03 3.57
N HIS A 111 -2.32 -8.62 2.37
CA HIS A 111 -1.27 -9.30 1.63
C HIS A 111 0.07 -8.65 1.97
N ILE A 112 0.97 -9.36 2.64
CA ILE A 112 2.29 -8.84 3.01
C ILE A 112 3.33 -9.48 2.11
N VAL A 113 4.23 -8.65 1.55
CA VAL A 113 5.31 -9.10 0.67
C VAL A 113 6.66 -8.64 1.24
N ASP A 114 7.55 -9.57 1.57
CA ASP A 114 8.95 -9.31 1.94
C ASP A 114 9.84 -9.39 0.71
N VAL A 115 10.40 -8.25 0.28
CA VAL A 115 11.27 -8.19 -0.89
C VAL A 115 12.75 -8.24 -0.47
N PRO A 116 13.60 -9.06 -1.12
CA PRO A 116 15.02 -9.10 -0.86
C PRO A 116 15.71 -7.73 -0.96
N GLY A 117 16.59 -7.44 0.01
CA GLY A 117 17.28 -6.15 0.10
C GLY A 117 18.58 -6.05 -0.71
N HIS A 118 19.07 -7.17 -1.24
CA HIS A 118 20.33 -7.23 -1.97
C HIS A 118 20.20 -6.46 -3.30
N PRO A 119 21.18 -5.60 -3.68
CA PRO A 119 21.06 -4.73 -4.86
C PRO A 119 20.61 -5.43 -6.15
N ARG A 120 21.12 -6.64 -6.41
CA ARG A 120 20.77 -7.45 -7.60
C ARG A 120 19.31 -7.92 -7.63
N LEU A 121 18.64 -7.99 -6.47
CA LEU A 121 17.28 -8.50 -6.34
C LEU A 121 16.24 -7.37 -6.17
N ARG A 122 16.69 -6.12 -6.00
CA ARG A 122 15.81 -4.95 -5.90
C ARG A 122 14.89 -4.74 -7.10
N PRO A 123 15.24 -5.11 -8.36
CA PRO A 123 14.30 -5.03 -9.47
C PRO A 123 13.02 -5.86 -9.27
N LYS A 124 13.06 -6.93 -8.47
CA LYS A 124 11.85 -7.71 -8.12
C LYS A 124 10.81 -6.86 -7.37
N LEU A 125 11.23 -5.76 -6.74
CA LEU A 125 10.31 -4.81 -6.10
C LEU A 125 9.31 -4.24 -7.11
N ASP A 126 9.72 -4.02 -8.37
CA ASP A 126 8.91 -3.36 -9.39
C ASP A 126 7.67 -4.15 -9.79
N GLU A 127 7.69 -5.46 -9.56
CA GLU A 127 6.54 -6.36 -9.77
C GLU A 127 5.42 -6.08 -8.75
N PHE A 128 5.77 -5.71 -7.51
CA PHE A 128 4.82 -5.53 -6.41
C PHE A 128 4.36 -4.09 -6.19
N LEU A 129 5.14 -3.09 -6.64
CA LEU A 129 4.80 -1.67 -6.45
C LEU A 129 3.46 -1.23 -7.08
N PRO A 130 3.05 -1.72 -8.27
CA PRO A 130 1.73 -1.37 -8.84
C PRO A 130 0.57 -1.77 -7.93
N GLU A 131 0.73 -2.91 -7.24
CA GLU A 131 -0.25 -3.47 -6.32
C GLU A 131 -0.07 -2.96 -4.87
N ALA A 132 0.97 -2.19 -4.56
CA ALA A 132 1.18 -1.72 -3.19
C ALA A 132 0.10 -0.73 -2.71
N ALA A 133 -0.56 -1.07 -1.61
CA ALA A 133 -1.42 -0.20 -0.81
C ALA A 133 -0.60 0.66 0.16
N GLY A 134 0.57 0.16 0.58
CA GLY A 134 1.53 0.86 1.41
C GLY A 134 2.91 0.20 1.33
N ILE A 135 3.96 0.98 1.59
CA ILE A 135 5.34 0.50 1.60
C ILE A 135 5.91 0.70 3.00
N VAL A 136 6.50 -0.34 3.58
CA VAL A 136 7.25 -0.26 4.83
C VAL A 136 8.73 -0.38 4.47
N PHE A 137 9.43 0.75 4.54
CA PHE A 137 10.85 0.84 4.32
C PHE A 137 11.60 0.61 5.64
N VAL A 138 12.14 -0.58 5.82
CA VAL A 138 12.78 -1.05 7.05
C VAL A 138 14.26 -0.64 7.07
N VAL A 139 14.60 0.16 8.08
CA VAL A 139 15.95 0.68 8.35
C VAL A 139 16.49 0.02 9.60
N ASP A 140 17.75 -0.40 9.58
CA ASP A 140 18.44 -0.85 10.78
C ASP A 140 18.84 0.38 11.63
N ALA A 141 18.26 0.51 12.82
CA ALA A 141 18.58 1.62 13.71
C ALA A 141 19.96 1.52 14.38
N LEU A 142 20.59 0.33 14.40
CA LEU A 142 21.91 0.09 15.00
C LEU A 142 23.03 0.41 14.01
N GLU A 143 22.92 -0.13 12.80
CA GLU A 143 23.92 0.04 11.75
C GLU A 143 23.51 1.12 10.75
N PHE A 144 22.83 2.17 11.22
CA PHE A 144 22.31 3.23 10.37
C PHE A 144 23.41 4.10 9.75
N LEU A 145 24.33 4.62 10.57
CA LEU A 145 25.35 5.58 10.10
C LEU A 145 26.28 5.02 9.01
N PRO A 146 26.84 3.79 9.15
CA PRO A 146 27.68 3.21 8.10
C PRO A 146 26.93 3.00 6.79
N ASN A 147 25.62 2.70 6.88
CA ASN A 147 24.78 2.39 5.72
C ASN A 147 23.97 3.60 5.22
N LEU A 148 24.11 4.79 5.82
CA LEU A 148 23.27 5.96 5.57
C LEU A 148 23.14 6.27 4.08
N ARG A 149 24.26 6.26 3.35
CA ARG A 149 24.28 6.53 1.91
C ARG A 149 23.45 5.50 1.14
N GLY A 150 23.70 4.21 1.36
CA GLY A 150 22.98 3.14 0.68
C GLY A 150 21.49 3.09 1.02
N VAL A 151 21.13 3.42 2.28
CA VAL A 151 19.73 3.55 2.70
C VAL A 151 19.08 4.73 1.98
N SER A 152 19.75 5.89 1.94
CA SER A 152 19.23 7.12 1.34
C SER A 152 19.07 7.01 -0.18
N GLU A 153 20.06 6.44 -0.87
CA GLU A 153 19.99 6.15 -2.30
C GLU A 153 18.81 5.23 -2.61
N TYR A 154 18.65 4.14 -1.84
CA TYR A 154 17.55 3.21 -2.08
C TYR A 154 16.18 3.81 -1.79
N LEU A 155 16.06 4.59 -0.71
CA LEU A 155 14.82 5.30 -0.38
C LEU A 155 14.49 6.36 -1.45
N TYR A 156 15.49 7.09 -1.94
CA TYR A 156 15.34 8.04 -3.03
C TYR A 156 14.80 7.37 -4.29
N ASP A 157 15.37 6.24 -4.70
CA ASP A 157 14.90 5.49 -5.87
C ASP A 157 13.44 5.02 -5.67
N ILE A 158 13.03 4.62 -4.47
CA ILE A 158 11.62 4.22 -4.21
C ILE A 158 10.67 5.42 -4.29
N LEU A 159 11.04 6.56 -3.71
CA LEU A 159 10.19 7.76 -3.67
C LEU A 159 10.04 8.42 -5.05
N THR A 160 11.00 8.22 -5.94
CA THR A 160 11.01 8.78 -7.30
C THR A 160 10.33 7.88 -8.33
N LYS A 161 10.12 6.59 -8.04
CA LYS A 161 9.46 5.63 -8.94
C LYS A 161 8.05 6.08 -9.34
N ALA A 162 7.77 6.02 -10.64
CA ALA A 162 6.48 6.42 -11.22
C ALA A 162 5.28 5.68 -10.61
N SER A 163 5.39 4.38 -10.34
CA SER A 163 4.32 3.59 -9.71
C SER A 163 3.94 4.11 -8.32
N VAL A 164 4.95 4.54 -7.55
CA VAL A 164 4.79 5.06 -6.19
C VAL A 164 4.19 6.47 -6.23
N VAL A 165 4.73 7.35 -7.09
CA VAL A 165 4.30 8.75 -7.19
C VAL A 165 2.89 8.87 -7.79
N LYS A 166 2.60 8.19 -8.91
CA LYS A 166 1.29 8.28 -9.60
C LYS A 166 0.13 7.79 -8.73
N LYS A 167 0.35 6.73 -7.96
CA LYS A 167 -0.66 6.16 -7.04
C LYS A 167 -0.66 6.84 -5.67
N LYS A 168 0.31 7.73 -5.40
CA LYS A 168 0.53 8.37 -4.09
C LYS A 168 0.59 7.34 -2.95
N VAL A 169 1.34 6.25 -3.18
CA VAL A 169 1.48 5.16 -2.21
C VAL A 169 2.11 5.70 -0.92
N PRO A 170 1.49 5.49 0.25
CA PRO A 170 2.06 5.91 1.53
C PRO A 170 3.29 5.07 1.88
N VAL A 171 4.30 5.70 2.49
CA VAL A 171 5.57 5.07 2.86
C VAL A 171 5.83 5.26 4.34
N LEU A 172 6.06 4.15 5.07
CA LEU A 172 6.52 4.15 6.45
C LEU A 172 8.01 3.88 6.48
N ILE A 173 8.80 4.82 6.99
CA ILE A 173 10.20 4.58 7.36
C ILE A 173 10.18 3.93 8.74
N CYS A 174 10.41 2.62 8.77
CA CYS A 174 10.38 1.81 9.98
C CYS A 174 11.80 1.62 10.51
N CYS A 175 12.11 2.27 11.62
CA CYS A 175 13.39 2.11 12.32
C CYS A 175 13.31 0.83 13.18
N ASN A 176 13.95 -0.24 12.71
CA ASN A 176 13.95 -1.54 13.36
C ASN A 176 15.17 -1.73 14.27
N LYS A 177 15.11 -2.75 15.14
CA LYS A 177 16.15 -3.10 16.12
C LYS A 177 16.30 -2.10 17.28
N THR A 178 15.22 -1.41 17.65
CA THR A 178 15.22 -0.39 18.71
C THR A 178 15.36 -0.95 20.13
N GLU A 179 15.30 -2.27 20.30
CA GLU A 179 15.54 -2.93 21.59
C GLU A 179 16.98 -2.84 22.08
N LYS A 180 17.93 -2.50 21.20
CA LYS A 180 19.35 -2.38 21.55
C LYS A 180 19.66 -0.95 22.00
N VAL A 181 20.40 -0.82 23.08
CA VAL A 181 20.73 0.48 23.71
C VAL A 181 21.53 1.42 22.80
N THR A 182 22.26 0.90 21.82
CA THR A 182 23.02 1.67 20.83
C THR A 182 22.21 2.05 19.60
N ALA A 183 20.90 1.75 19.56
CA ALA A 183 20.05 2.12 18.45
C ALA A 183 19.84 3.63 18.38
N HIS A 184 19.88 4.18 17.17
CA HIS A 184 19.54 5.58 16.94
C HIS A 184 18.02 5.80 17.05
N THR A 185 17.63 6.98 17.55
CA THR A 185 16.21 7.36 17.63
C THR A 185 15.64 7.64 16.25
N LYS A 186 14.33 7.46 16.09
CA LYS A 186 13.65 7.76 14.83
C LYS A 186 13.84 9.19 14.34
N ASP A 187 13.89 10.16 15.25
CA ASP A 187 14.07 11.58 14.91
C ASP A 187 15.49 11.85 14.37
N PHE A 188 16.49 11.18 14.93
CA PHE A 188 17.86 11.26 14.44
C PHE A 188 17.97 10.66 13.04
N ILE A 189 17.43 9.45 12.84
CA ILE A 189 17.43 8.76 11.55
C ILE A 189 16.73 9.63 10.49
N CYS A 190 15.54 10.15 10.80
CA CYS A 190 14.79 11.05 9.92
C CYS A 190 15.64 12.26 9.49
N LYS A 191 16.21 13.00 10.45
CA LYS A 191 17.02 14.20 10.15
C LYS A 191 18.25 13.89 9.30
N GLN A 192 18.89 12.74 9.49
CA GLN A 192 20.04 12.34 8.68
C GLN A 192 19.63 11.92 7.26
N LEU A 193 18.52 11.19 7.12
CA LEU A 193 17.97 10.85 5.81
C LEU A 193 17.57 12.11 5.03
N GLU A 194 16.90 13.08 5.67
CA GLU A 194 16.53 14.33 5.02
C GLU A 194 17.77 15.08 4.49
N LYS A 195 18.82 15.18 5.31
CA LYS A 195 20.10 15.81 4.92
C LYS A 195 20.79 15.08 3.77
N GLU A 196 20.82 13.75 3.81
CA GLU A 196 21.52 12.97 2.78
C GLU A 196 20.73 12.97 1.45
N ILE A 197 19.40 12.89 1.52
CA ILE A 197 18.53 13.03 0.35
C ILE A 197 18.69 14.41 -0.29
N ASP A 198 18.85 15.48 0.49
CA ASP A 198 19.08 16.83 -0.03
C ASP A 198 20.38 16.90 -0.86
N LYS A 199 21.45 16.23 -0.40
CA LYS A 199 22.70 16.09 -1.16
C LYS A 199 22.50 15.27 -2.42
N LEU A 200 21.81 14.13 -2.33
CA LEU A 200 21.53 13.25 -3.47
C LEU A 200 20.73 13.97 -4.56
N ARG A 201 19.72 14.74 -4.17
CA ARG A 201 18.92 15.57 -5.09
C ARG A 201 19.81 16.56 -5.83
N THR A 202 20.66 17.30 -5.12
CA THR A 202 21.56 18.30 -5.73
C THR A 202 22.54 17.65 -6.71
N SER A 203 23.11 16.50 -6.32
CA SER A 203 24.03 15.73 -7.14
C SER A 203 23.37 15.19 -8.42
N ARG A 204 22.19 14.57 -8.31
CA ARG A 204 21.49 14.00 -9.48
C ARG A 204 20.98 15.08 -10.42
N SER A 205 20.43 16.19 -9.90
CA SER A 205 19.95 17.32 -10.71
C SER A 205 21.05 17.94 -11.59
N ALA A 206 22.31 17.89 -11.14
CA ALA A 206 23.44 18.45 -11.87
C ALA A 206 23.95 17.55 -13.01
N VAL A 207 23.59 16.25 -12.99
CA VAL A 207 24.06 15.25 -13.97
C VAL A 207 22.99 14.97 -15.03
N SER A 208 21.72 15.27 -14.75
CA SER A 208 20.55 14.71 -15.44
C SER A 208 19.84 15.65 -16.43
N ASP A 209 20.54 16.47 -17.22
CA ASP A 209 19.88 17.26 -18.30
C ASP A 209 19.45 16.38 -19.50
N ALA A 210 19.89 15.11 -19.58
CA ALA A 210 19.64 14.23 -20.74
C ALA A 210 18.55 13.15 -20.56
N ASP A 211 18.19 12.75 -19.33
CA ASP A 211 17.34 11.56 -19.06
C ASP A 211 16.05 11.86 -18.26
N VAL A 212 15.58 13.12 -18.27
CA VAL A 212 14.46 13.65 -17.44
C VAL A 212 13.08 13.00 -17.71
N ALA A 213 12.95 12.09 -18.67
CA ALA A 213 11.63 11.62 -19.09
C ALA A 213 10.87 10.80 -18.03
N ASN A 214 11.53 10.20 -17.03
CA ASN A 214 10.87 9.27 -16.10
C ASN A 214 11.17 9.45 -14.60
N ASP A 215 12.13 10.28 -14.19
CA ASP A 215 12.44 10.48 -12.78
C ASP A 215 11.66 11.67 -12.19
N HIS A 216 10.80 11.37 -11.22
CA HIS A 216 10.05 12.40 -10.51
C HIS A 216 10.95 13.13 -9.51
N THR A 217 11.04 14.45 -9.59
CA THR A 217 11.85 15.25 -8.65
C THR A 217 11.25 15.25 -7.24
N LEU A 218 12.09 15.10 -6.21
CA LEU A 218 11.67 15.15 -4.80
C LEU A 218 11.78 16.56 -4.19
N GLY A 219 10.73 16.97 -3.48
CA GLY A 219 10.67 18.21 -2.71
C GLY A 219 10.68 19.47 -3.57
N ILE A 220 10.97 20.61 -2.93
CA ILE A 220 10.96 21.93 -3.59
C ILE A 220 12.40 22.35 -3.92
N PRO A 221 12.74 22.68 -5.19
CA PRO A 221 14.06 23.19 -5.56
C PRO A 221 14.42 24.45 -4.74
N GLY A 222 15.68 24.53 -4.29
CA GLY A 222 16.19 25.70 -3.55
C GLY A 222 15.79 25.79 -2.08
N LYS A 223 14.97 24.88 -1.55
CA LYS A 223 14.70 24.73 -0.11
C LYS A 223 15.28 23.43 0.42
N ALA A 224 15.71 23.43 1.68
CA ALA A 224 16.14 22.19 2.34
C ALA A 224 15.04 21.13 2.26
N PHE A 225 15.43 19.92 1.87
CA PHE A 225 14.50 18.80 1.74
C PHE A 225 13.88 18.44 3.10
N SER A 226 12.58 18.15 3.08
CA SER A 226 11.89 17.49 4.18
C SER A 226 10.87 16.50 3.62
N PHE A 227 10.66 15.40 4.32
CA PHE A 227 9.68 14.38 3.92
C PHE A 227 8.24 14.91 3.82
N SER A 228 7.94 16.01 4.51
CA SER A 228 6.67 16.73 4.41
C SER A 228 6.41 17.32 3.01
N GLN A 229 7.47 17.53 2.21
CA GLN A 229 7.38 18.07 0.85
C GLN A 229 7.16 16.98 -0.20
N CYS A 230 7.18 15.70 0.17
CA CYS A 230 6.96 14.60 -0.75
C CYS A 230 5.50 14.52 -1.20
N THR A 231 5.27 14.13 -2.46
CA THR A 231 3.92 13.85 -2.99
C THR A 231 3.24 12.70 -2.24
N ASN A 232 4.05 11.74 -1.79
CA ASN A 232 3.65 10.58 -1.02
C ASN A 232 3.60 10.91 0.47
N LYS A 233 2.60 10.37 1.19
CA LYS A 233 2.55 10.47 2.65
C LYS A 233 3.69 9.64 3.23
N VAL A 234 4.71 10.29 3.76
CA VAL A 234 5.83 9.64 4.46
C VAL A 234 5.61 9.76 5.96
N SER A 235 5.57 8.63 6.66
CA SER A 235 5.53 8.55 8.13
C SER A 235 6.76 7.84 8.65
N ILE A 236 7.13 8.11 9.89
CA ILE A 236 8.27 7.46 10.55
C ILE A 236 7.74 6.72 11.78
N GLY A 237 8.18 5.47 11.95
CA GLY A 237 7.80 4.62 13.07
C GLY A 237 8.98 3.82 13.59
N GLU A 238 8.80 3.26 14.77
CA GLU A 238 9.78 2.38 15.41
C GLU A 238 9.23 0.96 15.49
N ALA A 239 10.14 0.00 15.37
CA ALA A 239 9.81 -1.40 15.56
C ALA A 239 10.95 -2.15 16.23
N SER A 240 10.58 -3.20 16.96
CA SER A 240 11.49 -4.26 17.34
C SER A 240 10.89 -5.59 16.90
N GLY A 241 11.47 -6.17 15.86
CA GLY A 241 11.11 -7.51 15.40
C GLY A 241 11.40 -8.59 16.44
N LEU A 242 12.37 -8.38 17.34
CA LEU A 242 12.74 -9.37 18.37
C LEU A 242 11.83 -9.32 19.60
N THR A 243 11.43 -8.13 20.05
CA THR A 243 10.58 -7.98 21.24
C THR A 243 9.10 -7.83 20.90
N SER A 244 8.70 -8.15 19.66
CA SER A 244 7.32 -8.04 19.16
C SER A 244 6.70 -6.64 19.30
N LYS A 245 7.51 -5.58 19.44
CA LYS A 245 7.03 -4.19 19.55
C LYS A 245 6.89 -3.63 18.14
N ILE A 246 5.78 -3.92 17.49
CA ILE A 246 5.53 -3.58 16.08
C ILE A 246 4.27 -2.71 15.88
N ALA A 247 3.80 -2.04 16.94
CA ALA A 247 2.52 -1.31 16.95
C ALA A 247 2.44 -0.21 15.87
N ASP A 248 3.53 0.52 15.62
CA ASP A 248 3.57 1.56 14.58
C ASP A 248 3.36 0.99 13.18
N VAL A 249 3.94 -0.20 12.91
CA VAL A 249 3.80 -0.90 11.63
C VAL A 249 2.38 -1.42 11.46
N GLU A 250 1.81 -2.03 12.50
CA GLU A 250 0.42 -2.50 12.48
C GLU A 250 -0.57 -1.34 12.26
N GLN A 251 -0.37 -0.21 12.95
CA GLN A 251 -1.22 0.96 12.80
C GLN A 251 -1.14 1.53 11.38
N PHE A 252 0.07 1.60 10.81
CA PHE A 252 0.24 2.00 9.41
C PHE A 252 -0.47 1.05 8.45
N ILE A 253 -0.42 -0.25 8.68
CA ILE A 253 -1.14 -1.23 7.85
C ILE A 253 -2.65 -0.99 7.95
N ARG A 254 -3.19 -0.80 9.16
CA ARG A 254 -4.62 -0.53 9.39
C ARG A 254 -5.11 0.73 8.68
N ASP A 255 -4.33 1.81 8.73
CA ASP A 255 -4.71 3.08 8.14
C ASP A 255 -4.79 3.02 6.60
N ASN A 256 -3.99 2.16 5.98
CA ASN A 256 -3.83 2.11 4.53
C ASN A 256 -4.57 0.93 3.88
N VAL A 257 -4.75 -0.18 4.60
CA VAL A 257 -5.56 -1.32 4.16
C VAL A 257 -6.98 -1.13 4.70
N LYS A 258 -7.78 -0.35 3.94
CA LYS A 258 -9.16 -0.02 4.34
C LYS A 258 -10.03 -1.29 4.45
N PRO A 259 -10.87 -1.43 5.49
CA PRO A 259 -11.92 -2.44 5.53
C PRO A 259 -12.89 -2.30 4.35
#